data_AF-A0A369VEH4-F1
#
_entry.id   AF-A0A369VEH4-F1
#
_cell.length_a   1.000
_cell.length_b   1.000
_cell.length_c   1.000
_cell.angle_alpha   90.00
_cell.angle_beta   90.00
_cell.angle_gamma   90.00
#
_symmetry.space_group_name_H-M   'P 1'
#
loop_
_entity.id
_entity.type
_entity.pdbx_description
1 polymer ?
#
loop_
_entity_poly.entity_id
_entity_poly.type
_entity_poly.pdbx_seq_one_letter_code
_entity_poly.pdbx_strand_id
1 'polypeptide(L)'
;MKPPHLSKPLLAGLLAACTVAGASSLAYAVTASDEAPALAGVAADSPAYAVEDFQHPDATRILDEKGVKVLHGDGHVFFAECDGSPEQIQVWTRKSADGAYCFQTTSTNGFLKVEVPEVYALQTSETAVHAELSAEGKTQEVELAKNDFQGVGEGVGGAPAVLLELRVTG
;
A
#
# COMPACT_ATOMS: atom_id res chain seq x y z
N MET A 1 27.82 -21.26 -29.46
CA MET A 1 28.86 -21.62 -28.47
C MET A 1 28.22 -21.62 -27.08
N LYS A 2 28.19 -22.80 -26.44
CA LYS A 2 27.84 -23.17 -25.04
C LYS A 2 29.12 -23.91 -24.54
N PRO A 3 29.55 -24.00 -23.25
CA PRO A 3 28.92 -23.95 -21.90
C PRO A 3 29.78 -23.12 -20.88
N PRO A 4 29.77 -23.27 -19.50
CA PRO A 4 29.03 -24.19 -18.63
C PRO A 4 28.24 -23.61 -17.45
N HIS A 5 27.35 -24.47 -16.96
CA HIS A 5 26.73 -24.45 -15.65
C HIS A 5 27.78 -24.66 -14.55
N LEU A 6 27.63 -24.01 -13.40
CA LEU A 6 28.26 -24.47 -12.18
C LEU A 6 27.28 -24.45 -11.00
N SER A 7 27.33 -25.55 -10.28
CA SER A 7 26.37 -26.13 -9.36
C SER A 7 26.43 -25.56 -7.94
N LYS A 8 25.26 -25.58 -7.28
CA LYS A 8 25.05 -25.39 -5.84
C LYS A 8 25.82 -26.41 -4.99
N PRO A 9 26.16 -26.07 -3.74
CA PRO A 9 26.15 -27.03 -2.65
C PRO A 9 25.05 -26.74 -1.61
N LEU A 10 24.33 -27.82 -1.32
CA LEU A 10 23.45 -28.03 -0.17
C LEU A 10 24.29 -28.05 1.11
N LEU A 11 23.84 -27.41 2.20
CA LEU A 11 24.34 -27.71 3.55
C LEU A 11 23.18 -27.75 4.54
N ALA A 12 23.06 -28.91 5.16
CA ALA A 12 22.08 -29.28 6.17
C ALA A 12 22.62 -28.99 7.59
N GLY A 13 21.68 -28.89 8.55
CA GLY A 13 21.93 -28.98 9.99
C GLY A 13 21.23 -27.85 10.75
N LEU A 14 20.68 -28.02 11.95
CA LEU A 14 20.58 -29.17 12.85
C LEU A 14 19.42 -28.85 13.83
N LEU A 15 18.73 -29.87 14.32
CA LEU A 15 17.69 -29.79 15.36
C LEU A 15 18.26 -29.35 16.72
N ALA A 16 17.53 -28.52 17.46
CA ALA A 16 17.64 -28.44 18.92
C ALA A 16 16.28 -28.08 19.53
N ALA A 17 15.60 -29.10 20.07
CA ALA A 17 14.43 -28.97 20.91
C ALA A 17 14.87 -28.94 22.38
N CYS A 18 14.41 -27.94 23.14
CA CYS A 18 14.51 -27.93 24.60
C CYS A 18 13.11 -27.68 25.17
N THR A 19 12.46 -28.75 25.63
CA THR A 19 11.27 -28.70 26.47
C THR A 19 11.68 -28.44 27.92
N VAL A 20 11.02 -27.49 28.59
CA VAL A 20 11.09 -27.36 30.04
C VAL A 20 9.68 -27.54 30.59
N ALA A 21 9.45 -28.69 31.22
CA ALA A 21 8.29 -28.99 32.03
C ALA A 21 8.50 -28.41 33.44
N GLY A 22 7.55 -27.64 33.94
CA GLY A 22 7.46 -27.19 35.32
C GLY A 22 6.10 -27.54 35.89
N ALA A 23 6.06 -28.50 36.82
CA ALA A 23 4.87 -29.01 37.47
C ALA A 23 4.82 -28.60 38.95
N SER A 24 3.60 -28.64 39.50
CA SER A 24 3.24 -28.75 40.94
C SER A 24 3.30 -27.43 41.75
N SER A 25 2.38 -27.08 42.65
CA SER A 25 1.49 -27.91 43.49
C SER A 25 0.52 -27.05 44.33
N LEU A 26 -0.42 -27.75 44.99
CA LEU A 26 -1.16 -27.45 46.23
C LEU A 26 -2.56 -26.81 46.13
N ALA A 27 -3.54 -27.70 46.34
CA ALA A 27 -4.89 -27.41 46.76
C ALA A 27 -4.94 -26.89 48.21
N TYR A 28 -5.82 -25.92 48.45
CA TYR A 28 -6.41 -25.65 49.75
C TYR A 28 -7.92 -25.55 49.57
N ALA A 29 -8.66 -26.42 50.26
CA ALA A 29 -10.09 -26.27 50.47
C ALA A 29 -10.30 -25.79 51.91
N VAL A 30 -10.98 -24.65 52.07
CA VAL A 30 -11.67 -24.27 53.30
C VAL A 30 -12.99 -23.61 52.91
N THR A 31 -14.07 -24.15 53.44
CA THR A 31 -15.44 -23.70 53.31
C THR A 31 -15.74 -22.64 54.38
N ALA A 32 -16.30 -21.50 54.00
CA ALA A 32 -17.10 -20.66 54.89
C ALA A 32 -18.10 -19.86 54.04
N SER A 33 -19.38 -20.15 54.27
CA SER A 33 -20.53 -19.43 53.74
C SER A 33 -20.64 -18.05 54.38
N ASP A 34 -20.77 -17.00 53.58
CA ASP A 34 -21.54 -15.81 53.94
C ASP A 34 -22.06 -15.16 52.65
N GLU A 35 -23.37 -15.21 52.49
CA GLU A 35 -24.12 -14.72 51.35
C GLU A 35 -24.28 -13.20 51.50
N ALA A 36 -23.37 -12.44 50.89
CA ALA A 36 -23.54 -11.01 50.65
C ALA A 36 -23.62 -10.80 49.14
N PRO A 37 -24.56 -9.98 48.62
CA PRO A 37 -24.79 -9.89 47.20
C PRO A 37 -23.51 -9.39 46.53
N ALA A 38 -22.94 -10.24 45.68
CA ALA A 38 -21.90 -9.83 44.76
C ALA A 38 -22.50 -8.71 43.91
N LEU A 39 -22.06 -7.48 44.16
CA LEU A 39 -22.06 -6.45 43.14
C LEU A 39 -21.12 -6.98 42.06
N ALA A 40 -21.69 -7.73 41.12
CA ALA A 40 -21.02 -8.13 39.90
C ALA A 40 -20.43 -6.86 39.31
N GLY A 41 -19.10 -6.75 39.38
CA GLY A 41 -18.38 -5.76 38.63
C GLY A 41 -18.81 -5.94 37.19
N VAL A 42 -19.48 -4.93 36.65
CA VAL A 42 -19.71 -4.83 35.22
C VAL A 42 -18.31 -4.67 34.64
N ALA A 43 -17.68 -5.79 34.29
CA ALA A 43 -16.59 -5.78 33.34
C ALA A 43 -17.22 -5.16 32.10
N ALA A 44 -16.88 -3.91 31.83
CA ALA A 44 -17.17 -3.27 30.58
C ALA A 44 -16.35 -4.01 29.52
N ASP A 45 -16.89 -5.13 29.05
CA ASP A 45 -16.46 -5.80 27.83
C ASP A 45 -16.95 -4.92 26.67
N SER A 46 -16.33 -3.75 26.56
CA SER A 46 -16.46 -2.93 25.37
C SER A 46 -15.86 -3.77 24.24
N PRO A 47 -16.61 -4.05 23.15
CA PRO A 47 -16.08 -4.83 22.05
C PRO A 47 -14.77 -4.21 21.57
N ALA A 48 -13.75 -5.05 21.37
CA ALA A 48 -12.49 -4.60 20.80
C ALA A 48 -12.78 -3.97 19.43
N TYR A 49 -12.54 -2.66 19.31
CA TYR A 49 -12.61 -1.98 18.03
C TYR A 49 -11.46 -2.48 17.15
N ALA A 50 -11.77 -2.96 15.96
CA ALA A 50 -10.76 -3.16 14.94
C ALA A 50 -10.20 -1.77 14.59
N VAL A 51 -8.91 -1.57 14.84
CA VAL A 51 -8.18 -0.42 14.31
C VAL A 51 -7.89 -0.76 12.86
N GLU A 52 -8.66 -0.15 11.95
CA GLU A 52 -8.34 -0.19 10.53
C GLU A 52 -7.18 0.79 10.33
N ASP A 53 -6.03 0.29 9.91
CA ASP A 53 -4.83 1.09 9.66
C ASP A 53 -4.89 1.85 8.32
N PHE A 54 -5.99 1.66 7.58
CA PHE A 54 -6.27 2.20 6.25
C PHE A 54 -5.14 2.00 5.24
N GLN A 55 -4.32 0.97 5.44
CA GLN A 55 -3.27 0.62 4.50
C GLN A 55 -3.86 -0.08 3.28
N HIS A 56 -3.36 0.25 2.11
CA HIS A 56 -3.75 -0.44 0.88
C HIS A 56 -3.34 -1.92 0.98
N PRO A 57 -4.23 -2.89 0.66
CA PRO A 57 -4.01 -4.32 0.95
C PRO A 57 -2.74 -4.88 0.29
N ASP A 58 -2.36 -4.33 -0.86
CA ASP A 58 -1.16 -4.72 -1.61
C ASP A 58 0.04 -3.75 -1.48
N ALA A 59 0.01 -2.77 -0.56
CA ALA A 59 1.02 -1.70 -0.51
C ALA A 59 2.47 -2.22 -0.46
N THR A 60 2.74 -3.20 0.41
CA THR A 60 4.07 -3.79 0.58
C THR A 60 4.53 -4.50 -0.69
N ARG A 61 3.66 -5.30 -1.31
CA ARG A 61 3.97 -6.03 -2.54
C ARG A 61 4.24 -5.06 -3.70
N ILE A 62 3.42 -4.03 -3.86
CA ILE A 62 3.59 -3.00 -4.88
C ILE A 62 4.90 -2.25 -4.68
N LEU A 63 5.28 -1.94 -3.44
CA LEU A 63 6.57 -1.32 -3.14
C LEU A 63 7.74 -2.24 -3.50
N ASP A 64 7.71 -3.50 -3.08
CA ASP A 64 8.80 -4.44 -3.31
C ASP A 64 8.99 -4.78 -4.79
N GLU A 65 7.88 -4.95 -5.53
CA GLU A 65 7.90 -5.38 -6.93
C GLU A 65 8.01 -4.22 -7.93
N LYS A 66 7.41 -3.06 -7.61
CA LYS A 66 7.27 -1.93 -8.53
C LYS A 66 7.95 -0.66 -8.03
N GLY A 67 8.45 -0.61 -6.79
CA GLY A 67 9.06 0.60 -6.24
C GLY A 67 8.06 1.75 -6.06
N VAL A 68 6.76 1.47 -6.04
CA VAL A 68 5.68 2.44 -5.88
C VAL A 68 5.16 2.36 -4.46
N LYS A 69 5.12 3.47 -3.72
CA LYS A 69 4.49 3.49 -2.40
C LYS A 69 3.04 3.88 -2.53
N VAL A 70 2.14 2.92 -2.33
CA VAL A 70 0.70 3.21 -2.20
C VAL A 70 0.41 3.46 -0.73
N LEU A 71 0.04 4.69 -0.39
CA LEU A 71 -0.04 5.12 1.01
C LEU A 71 -1.47 4.97 1.55
N HIS A 72 -2.33 5.94 1.28
CA HIS A 72 -3.70 6.00 1.76
C HIS A 72 -4.60 6.71 0.74
N GLY A 73 -5.87 6.35 0.70
CA GLY A 73 -6.88 6.95 -0.15
C GLY A 73 -8.28 6.62 0.36
N ASP A 74 -9.29 7.06 -0.37
CA ASP A 74 -10.71 6.81 -0.04
C ASP A 74 -11.28 5.52 -0.67
N GLY A 75 -10.42 4.70 -1.26
CA GLY A 75 -10.79 3.41 -1.87
C GLY A 75 -11.40 3.53 -3.26
N HIS A 76 -11.54 4.73 -3.82
CA HIS A 76 -12.06 4.92 -5.17
C HIS A 76 -11.00 4.90 -6.25
N VAL A 77 -9.75 5.22 -5.91
CA VAL A 77 -8.59 5.19 -6.81
C VAL A 77 -7.58 4.15 -6.30
N PHE A 78 -7.14 3.25 -7.17
CA PHE A 78 -6.25 2.15 -6.80
C PHE A 78 -5.25 1.82 -7.90
N PHE A 79 -4.13 1.20 -7.52
CA PHE A 79 -3.12 0.72 -8.45
C PHE A 79 -3.67 -0.48 -9.24
N ALA A 80 -3.49 -0.48 -10.56
CA ALA A 80 -4.07 -1.48 -11.46
C ALA A 80 -3.08 -1.85 -12.58
N GLU A 81 -3.38 -2.97 -13.26
CA GLU A 81 -2.67 -3.31 -14.49
C GLU A 81 -3.03 -2.34 -15.61
N CYS A 82 -2.07 -2.10 -16.52
CA CYS A 82 -2.28 -1.26 -17.69
C CYS A 82 -3.03 -2.03 -18.79
N ASP A 83 -4.35 -2.03 -18.72
CA ASP A 83 -5.25 -2.76 -19.63
C ASP A 83 -5.98 -1.89 -20.67
N GLY A 84 -5.81 -0.56 -20.63
CA GLY A 84 -6.50 0.37 -21.53
C GLY A 84 -7.98 0.60 -21.20
N SER A 85 -8.42 0.28 -19.98
CA SER A 85 -9.77 0.58 -19.51
C SER A 85 -10.11 2.09 -19.60
N PRO A 86 -11.36 2.48 -19.87
CA PRO A 86 -11.74 3.90 -19.99
C PRO A 86 -11.47 4.72 -18.72
N GLU A 87 -11.58 4.10 -17.55
CA GLU A 87 -11.35 4.74 -16.24
C GLU A 87 -9.88 4.76 -15.82
N GLN A 88 -8.97 4.40 -16.72
CA GLN A 88 -7.54 4.30 -16.44
C GLN A 88 -6.86 5.68 -16.46
N ILE A 89 -5.91 5.83 -15.54
CA ILE A 89 -4.97 6.94 -15.44
C ILE A 89 -3.58 6.34 -15.58
N GLN A 90 -2.81 6.79 -16.55
CA GLN A 90 -1.45 6.31 -16.79
C GLN A 90 -0.43 7.32 -16.27
N VAL A 91 0.50 6.83 -15.46
CA VAL A 91 1.61 7.59 -14.88
C VAL A 91 2.89 7.09 -15.53
N TRP A 92 3.39 7.86 -16.49
CA TRP A 92 4.58 7.52 -17.25
C TRP A 92 5.84 7.82 -16.44
N THR A 93 6.68 6.81 -16.23
CA THR A 93 7.83 6.87 -15.33
C THR A 93 9.02 6.08 -15.87
N ARG A 94 10.23 6.55 -15.53
CA ARG A 94 11.47 5.80 -15.80
C ARG A 94 11.64 4.54 -14.95
N LYS A 95 10.82 4.36 -13.91
CA LYS A 95 10.89 3.21 -13.00
C LYS A 95 10.12 1.99 -13.48
N SER A 96 9.19 2.15 -14.41
CA SER A 96 8.43 1.04 -14.98
C SER A 96 9.16 0.42 -16.17
N ALA A 97 9.22 -0.91 -16.22
CA ALA A 97 9.73 -1.65 -17.38
C ALA A 97 8.85 -1.45 -18.62
N ASP A 98 7.54 -1.28 -18.41
CA ASP A 98 6.53 -1.08 -19.47
C ASP A 98 6.31 0.41 -19.78
N GLY A 99 7.07 1.31 -19.14
CA GLY A 99 7.05 2.75 -19.36
C GLY A 99 6.03 3.52 -18.52
N ALA A 100 5.00 2.86 -18.00
CA ALA A 100 3.99 3.47 -17.13
C ALA A 100 3.57 2.55 -15.99
N TYR A 101 3.02 3.15 -14.94
CA TYR A 101 2.14 2.49 -13.99
C TYR A 101 0.72 3.00 -14.17
N CYS A 102 -0.26 2.14 -13.93
CA CYS A 102 -1.66 2.48 -14.14
C CYS A 102 -2.42 2.49 -12.82
N PHE A 103 -3.37 3.41 -12.77
CA PHE A 103 -4.35 3.53 -11.72
C PHE A 103 -5.73 3.48 -12.35
N GLN A 104 -6.71 3.00 -11.60
CA GLN A 104 -8.08 2.94 -12.05
C GLN A 104 -8.99 3.54 -10.99
N THR A 105 -10.11 4.11 -11.43
CA THR A 105 -11.15 4.61 -10.55
C THR A 105 -12.45 3.82 -10.66
N THR A 106 -13.19 3.73 -9.55
CA THR A 106 -14.57 3.21 -9.49
C THR A 106 -15.62 4.31 -9.32
N SER A 107 -15.20 5.57 -9.23
CA SER A 107 -16.06 6.72 -8.94
C SER A 107 -15.63 7.94 -9.75
N THR A 108 -16.55 8.89 -9.94
CA THR A 108 -16.24 10.19 -10.55
C THR A 108 -15.49 11.12 -9.61
N ASN A 109 -15.37 10.75 -8.34
CA ASN A 109 -14.58 11.47 -7.34
C ASN A 109 -13.81 10.44 -6.51
N GLY A 110 -12.58 10.77 -6.13
CA GLY A 110 -11.74 9.89 -5.34
C GLY A 110 -10.35 10.46 -5.18
N PHE A 111 -9.58 9.97 -4.20
CA PHE A 111 -8.16 10.29 -4.13
C PHE A 111 -7.30 9.13 -3.63
N LEU A 112 -6.04 9.16 -4.05
CA LEU A 112 -5.00 8.26 -3.58
C LEU A 112 -3.70 9.03 -3.39
N LYS A 113 -3.19 9.07 -2.16
CA LYS A 113 -1.80 9.44 -1.88
C LYS A 113 -0.89 8.28 -2.28
N VAL A 114 0.07 8.58 -3.13
CA VAL A 114 0.98 7.60 -3.74
C VAL A 114 2.33 8.26 -3.99
N GLU A 115 3.43 7.52 -3.90
CA GLU A 115 4.73 7.97 -4.39
C GLU A 115 5.14 7.17 -5.62
N VAL A 116 5.15 7.81 -6.79
CA VAL A 116 5.74 7.25 -8.02
C VAL A 116 6.95 8.10 -8.38
N PRO A 117 8.18 7.57 -8.35
CA PRO A 117 9.38 8.34 -8.67
C PRO A 117 9.57 8.51 -10.18
N GLU A 118 10.35 9.52 -10.57
CA GLU A 118 10.82 9.77 -11.94
C GLU A 118 9.69 9.80 -12.99
N VAL A 119 8.59 10.46 -12.62
CA VAL A 119 7.44 10.67 -13.49
C VAL A 119 7.80 11.74 -14.52
N TYR A 120 7.50 11.46 -15.79
CA TYR A 120 7.78 12.37 -16.89
C TYR A 120 6.54 12.72 -17.72
N ALA A 121 5.43 11.99 -17.57
CA ALA A 121 4.15 12.39 -18.13
C ALA A 121 2.98 11.76 -17.36
N LEU A 122 1.82 12.39 -17.48
CA LEU A 122 0.54 11.89 -17.02
C LEU A 122 -0.39 11.80 -18.23
N GLN A 123 -1.23 10.77 -18.25
CA GLN A 123 -2.22 10.58 -19.32
C GLN A 123 -3.54 10.08 -18.75
N THR A 124 -4.63 10.61 -19.27
CA THR A 124 -5.98 10.25 -18.92
C THR A 124 -6.72 9.66 -20.11
N SER A 125 -7.68 8.78 -19.82
CA SER A 125 -8.70 8.33 -20.77
C SER A 125 -10.03 9.05 -20.46
N GLU A 126 -11.10 8.37 -20.09
CA GLU A 126 -12.40 8.99 -19.80
C GLU A 126 -12.53 9.59 -18.39
N THR A 127 -11.40 9.72 -17.68
CA THR A 127 -11.31 10.22 -16.29
C THR A 127 -10.50 11.51 -16.22
N ALA A 128 -11.09 12.59 -15.71
CA ALA A 128 -10.35 13.82 -15.41
C ALA A 128 -9.70 13.73 -14.03
N VAL A 129 -8.50 14.30 -13.88
CA VAL A 129 -7.75 14.25 -12.63
C VAL A 129 -7.06 15.56 -12.30
N HIS A 130 -6.84 15.78 -11.00
CA HIS A 130 -5.84 16.67 -10.45
C HIS A 130 -4.73 15.82 -9.85
N ALA A 131 -3.48 16.17 -10.13
CA ALA A 131 -2.30 15.46 -9.66
C ALA A 131 -1.38 16.41 -8.88
N GLU A 132 -0.94 15.96 -7.72
CA GLU A 132 0.09 16.63 -6.93
C GLU A 132 1.43 15.95 -7.22
N LEU A 133 2.44 16.71 -7.64
CA LEU A 133 3.79 16.25 -7.87
C LEU A 133 4.78 17.01 -6.99
N SER A 134 5.95 16.44 -6.74
CA SER A 134 7.09 17.17 -6.18
C SER A 134 8.29 17.10 -7.10
N ALA A 135 9.00 18.22 -7.22
CA ALA A 135 10.30 18.31 -7.87
C ALA A 135 11.18 19.26 -7.07
N GLU A 136 12.42 18.85 -6.79
CA GLU A 136 13.37 19.61 -5.96
C GLU A 136 12.80 20.06 -4.59
N GLY A 137 11.96 19.21 -3.98
CA GLY A 137 11.33 19.49 -2.70
C GLY A 137 10.19 20.52 -2.74
N LYS A 138 9.74 20.93 -3.93
CA LYS A 138 8.60 21.83 -4.12
C LYS A 138 7.43 21.08 -4.72
N THR A 139 6.23 21.32 -4.19
CA THR A 139 4.98 20.79 -4.72
C THR A 139 4.54 21.55 -5.97
N GLN A 140 3.99 20.83 -6.93
CA GLN A 140 3.41 21.32 -8.17
C GLN A 140 2.08 20.62 -8.39
N GLU A 141 1.09 21.35 -8.88
CA GLU A 141 -0.23 20.80 -9.19
C GLU A 141 -0.42 20.80 -10.70
N VAL A 142 -1.02 19.72 -11.21
CA VAL A 142 -1.33 19.53 -12.61
C VAL A 142 -2.76 19.06 -12.76
N GLU A 143 -3.54 19.73 -13.59
CA GLU A 143 -4.88 19.32 -13.96
C GLU A 143 -4.85 18.67 -15.35
N LEU A 144 -5.46 17.51 -15.47
CA LEU A 144 -5.66 16.82 -16.74
C LEU A 144 -7.16 16.65 -16.99
N ALA A 145 -7.62 17.12 -18.14
CA ALA A 145 -8.98 16.84 -18.59
C ALA A 145 -9.12 15.37 -19.01
N LYS A 146 -10.31 14.97 -19.47
CA LYS A 146 -10.48 13.67 -20.15
C LYS A 146 -9.71 13.67 -21.46
N ASN A 147 -9.15 12.52 -21.83
CA ASN A 147 -8.40 12.27 -23.06
C ASN A 147 -7.19 13.20 -23.22
N ASP A 148 -6.49 13.47 -22.11
CA ASP A 148 -5.38 14.40 -22.06
C ASP A 148 -4.04 13.69 -21.86
N PHE A 149 -2.97 14.34 -22.29
CA PHE A 149 -1.60 13.90 -22.11
C PHE A 149 -0.73 15.11 -21.79
N GLN A 150 -0.12 15.10 -20.59
CA GLN A 150 0.70 16.20 -20.13
C GLN A 150 2.08 15.73 -19.68
N GLY A 151 3.12 16.33 -20.27
CA GLY A 151 4.49 16.17 -19.81
C GLY A 151 4.73 16.90 -18.49
N VAL A 152 5.51 16.28 -17.61
CA VAL A 152 5.91 16.82 -16.29
C VAL A 152 7.37 16.50 -16.02
N GLY A 153 7.98 17.16 -15.03
CA GLY A 153 9.37 16.88 -14.63
C GLY A 153 10.34 16.86 -15.83
N GLU A 154 11.10 15.78 -15.97
CA GLU A 154 12.05 15.59 -17.08
C GLU A 154 11.39 15.57 -18.46
N GLY A 155 10.10 15.21 -18.56
CA GLY A 155 9.36 15.18 -19.83
C GLY A 155 9.21 16.55 -20.49
N VAL A 156 9.40 17.62 -19.72
CA VAL A 156 9.44 19.01 -20.19
C VAL A 156 10.79 19.68 -19.92
N GLY A 157 11.84 18.89 -19.65
CA GLY A 157 13.19 19.37 -19.35
C GLY A 157 13.37 19.93 -17.93
N GLY A 158 12.42 19.68 -17.03
CA GLY A 158 12.52 20.01 -15.60
C GLY A 158 13.29 18.97 -14.80
N ALA A 159 13.37 19.19 -13.49
CA ALA A 159 13.95 18.23 -12.56
C ALA A 159 13.10 16.94 -12.43
N PRO A 160 13.68 15.81 -11.98
CA PRO A 160 12.94 14.59 -11.70
C PRO A 160 11.75 14.86 -10.79
N ALA A 161 10.56 14.44 -11.24
CA ALA A 161 9.33 14.60 -10.49
C ALA A 161 8.91 13.29 -9.81
N VAL A 162 8.30 13.42 -8.63
CA VAL A 162 7.63 12.33 -7.91
C VAL A 162 6.15 12.67 -7.84
N LEU A 163 5.27 11.80 -8.33
CA LEU A 163 3.83 11.92 -8.09
C LEU A 163 3.55 11.65 -6.61
N LEU A 164 2.73 12.48 -5.98
CA LEU A 164 2.38 12.44 -4.55
C LEU A 164 0.89 12.15 -4.31
N GLU A 165 0.01 12.60 -5.20
CA GLU A 165 -1.43 12.36 -5.13
C GLU A 165 -2.03 12.28 -6.53
N LEU A 166 -3.00 11.39 -6.69
CA LEU A 166 -4.00 11.46 -7.75
C LEU A 166 -5.37 11.72 -7.13
N ARG A 167 -6.09 12.70 -7.67
CA ARG A 167 -7.48 13.01 -7.34
C ARG A 167 -8.32 12.98 -8.60
N VAL A 168 -9.39 12.20 -8.59
CA VAL A 168 -10.38 12.20 -9.68
C VAL A 168 -11.33 13.38 -9.49
N THR A 169 -11.59 14.13 -10.56
CA THR A 169 -12.30 15.42 -10.54
C THR A 169 -13.50 15.45 -11.50
N GLY A 170 -14.18 14.32 -11.68
CA GLY A 170 -15.25 14.09 -12.66
C GLY A 170 -16.58 14.77 -12.36
#